data_AF-A0A8S3W733-F1
#
_entry.id   AF-A0A8S3W733-F1
#
_cell.length_a   1.000
_cell.length_b   1.000
_cell.length_c   1.000
_cell.angle_alpha   90.00
_cell.angle_beta   90.00
_cell.angle_gamma   90.00
#
_symmetry.space_group_name_H-M   'P 1'
#
loop_
_entity.id
_entity.type
_entity.pdbx_description
1 polymer ?
#
loop_
_entity_poly.entity_id
_entity_poly.type
_entity_poly.pdbx_seq_one_letter_code
_entity_poly.pdbx_strand_id
1 'polypeptide(L)'
;MFGAISRIAFYNNKYKLSRRGRKLSNFDESKIIMALPKDIPDRTWVEILQKEENDLFIFDIREEIIENALRIGHSHYMEIQTITFTVHCAVKAWLKLIDWNFYRHDPGEDVSAWPPCFIPKRAESWQPDEPPEPSPRDAYCRQSLVIVEDESKESLPKCSSSTSLYYPIVEEIPRECWFPGKVNLVSEVENVESNKVGGMEKFEGNGISLRTSEENLAAESEVLQKIIDYSTEQVLTIEESPKPRRIDSIETTISALEDKSKGLQGCEISTLEETVSQLKSQILERDQDLLANDIQIAGFPETSGENTAHIILAIAKKLCVDLDERDVVSSERTGFIRDNGEGSSVPRPRLLVVRLSRRAQRDTLIQAARVRRTRRGCWFLH
;
A
#
# COMPACT_ATOMS: atom_id res chain seq x y z
N MET A 1 28.95 -14.04 -6.41
CA MET A 1 28.91 -14.60 -5.04
C MET A 1 27.63 -15.41 -4.93
N PHE A 2 27.63 -16.63 -5.46
CA PHE A 2 27.92 -17.90 -4.77
C PHE A 2 26.89 -18.22 -3.68
N GLY A 3 26.03 -19.20 -3.96
CA GLY A 3 25.42 -20.04 -2.93
C GLY A 3 23.91 -20.19 -2.98
N ALA A 4 23.36 -20.86 -4.00
CA ALA A 4 22.04 -21.50 -3.89
C ALA A 4 21.83 -22.59 -4.97
N ILE A 5 22.80 -23.49 -5.17
CA ILE A 5 22.59 -24.75 -5.91
C ILE A 5 22.88 -25.88 -4.94
N SER A 6 21.91 -26.20 -4.08
CA SER A 6 21.90 -27.44 -3.30
C SER A 6 20.57 -27.59 -2.62
N ARG A 7 19.68 -28.36 -3.25
CA ARG A 7 18.68 -29.29 -2.64
C ARG A 7 17.74 -29.78 -3.73
N ILE A 8 18.28 -30.54 -4.69
CA ILE A 8 17.48 -31.58 -5.34
C ILE A 8 17.53 -32.76 -4.38
N ALA A 9 16.61 -32.76 -3.42
CA ALA A 9 16.40 -33.94 -2.60
C ALA A 9 15.82 -35.01 -3.52
N PHE A 10 16.63 -36.02 -3.84
CA PHE A 10 16.15 -37.26 -4.43
C PHE A 10 15.13 -37.89 -3.47
N TYR A 11 13.85 -37.59 -3.69
CA TYR A 11 12.76 -38.32 -3.07
C TYR A 11 12.76 -39.71 -3.69
N ASN A 12 13.35 -40.66 -2.97
CA ASN A 12 13.27 -42.07 -3.30
C ASN A 12 11.80 -42.49 -3.37
N ASN A 13 11.35 -42.79 -4.59
CA ASN A 13 10.09 -43.47 -4.93
C ASN A 13 9.89 -44.73 -4.08
N LYS A 14 9.15 -44.62 -2.98
CA LYS A 14 8.70 -45.77 -2.17
C LYS A 14 7.20 -46.01 -2.22
N TYR A 15 6.45 -45.27 -3.02
CA TYR A 15 5.00 -45.43 -3.11
C TYR A 15 4.55 -45.39 -4.57
N LYS A 16 4.20 -46.56 -5.13
CA LYS A 16 3.46 -46.64 -6.38
C LYS A 16 2.03 -46.14 -6.10
N LEU A 17 1.67 -44.98 -6.66
CA LEU A 17 0.30 -44.47 -6.57
C LEU A 17 -0.59 -45.25 -7.54
N SER A 18 -1.65 -45.85 -7.04
CA SER A 18 -2.74 -46.37 -7.88
C SER A 18 -3.41 -45.22 -8.64
N ARG A 19 -3.96 -45.48 -9.84
CA ARG A 19 -4.82 -44.54 -10.61
C ARG A 19 -6.01 -43.96 -9.82
N ARG A 20 -6.32 -44.46 -8.62
CA ARG A 20 -7.32 -43.91 -7.67
C ARG A 20 -6.74 -43.20 -6.44
N GLY A 21 -5.44 -42.89 -6.41
CA GLY A 21 -4.79 -42.21 -5.29
C GLY A 21 -4.64 -43.05 -4.01
N ARG A 22 -4.88 -44.36 -4.06
CA ARG A 22 -4.61 -45.27 -2.93
C ARG A 22 -3.20 -45.86 -3.03
N LYS A 23 -2.50 -45.90 -1.90
CA LYS A 23 -1.20 -46.58 -1.76
C LYS A 23 -1.40 -48.08 -1.97
N LEU A 24 -0.85 -48.65 -3.05
CA LEU A 24 -0.85 -50.09 -3.27
C LEU A 24 0.29 -50.72 -2.48
N SER A 25 -0.01 -51.76 -1.70
CA SER A 25 1.01 -52.57 -1.05
C SER A 25 1.52 -53.63 -2.04
N ASN A 26 2.78 -54.07 -1.90
CA ASN A 26 3.38 -55.11 -2.77
C ASN A 26 2.56 -56.41 -2.90
N PHE A 27 1.60 -56.67 -2.01
CA PHE A 27 0.71 -57.82 -2.12
C PHE A 27 -0.30 -57.72 -3.27
N ASP A 28 -0.64 -56.50 -3.73
CA ASP A 28 -1.65 -56.31 -4.78
C ASP A 28 -1.13 -56.62 -6.18
N GLU A 29 0.19 -56.57 -6.42
CA GLU A 29 0.80 -56.90 -7.72
C GLU A 29 0.49 -58.36 -8.12
N SER A 30 0.50 -59.29 -7.15
CA SER A 30 0.18 -60.70 -7.39
C SER A 30 -1.29 -60.95 -7.76
N LYS A 31 -2.22 -60.12 -7.25
CA LYS A 31 -3.65 -60.22 -7.56
C LYS A 31 -4.02 -59.57 -8.89
N ILE A 32 -3.30 -58.52 -9.29
CA ILE A 32 -3.51 -57.86 -10.58
C ILE A 32 -3.17 -58.81 -11.72
N ILE A 33 -2.11 -59.62 -11.57
CA ILE A 33 -1.71 -60.63 -12.58
C ILE A 33 -2.80 -61.69 -12.78
N MET A 34 -3.56 -62.05 -11.74
CA MET A 34 -4.65 -63.04 -11.83
C MET A 34 -5.88 -62.57 -12.62
N ALA A 35 -6.05 -61.27 -12.84
CA ALA A 35 -7.19 -60.70 -13.57
C ALA A 35 -6.92 -60.53 -15.08
N LEU A 36 -5.73 -60.90 -15.55
CA LEU A 36 -5.33 -60.69 -16.94
C LEU A 36 -5.86 -61.80 -17.86
N PRO A 37 -6.32 -61.47 -19.08
CA PRO A 37 -6.66 -62.45 -20.09
C PRO A 37 -5.54 -63.48 -20.31
N LYS A 38 -5.87 -64.77 -20.24
CA LYS A 38 -4.89 -65.89 -20.30
C LYS A 38 -4.27 -66.10 -21.70
N ASP A 39 -4.82 -65.46 -22.72
CA ASP A 39 -4.46 -65.70 -24.12
C ASP A 39 -3.22 -64.91 -24.57
N ILE A 40 -2.70 -64.02 -23.72
CA ILE A 40 -1.55 -63.17 -24.02
C ILE A 40 -0.34 -63.72 -23.26
N PRO A 41 0.80 -64.00 -23.92
CA PRO A 41 1.97 -64.56 -23.25
C PRO A 41 2.54 -63.60 -22.21
N ASP A 42 3.07 -64.13 -21.12
CA ASP A 42 3.57 -63.36 -19.97
C ASP A 42 4.62 -62.31 -20.35
N ARG A 43 5.44 -62.60 -21.36
CA ARG A 43 6.44 -61.66 -21.88
C ARG A 43 5.81 -60.34 -22.36
N THR A 44 4.71 -60.42 -23.10
CA THR A 44 4.00 -59.23 -23.59
C THR A 44 3.39 -58.42 -22.44
N TRP A 45 2.92 -59.07 -21.38
CA TRP A 45 2.41 -58.35 -20.20
C TRP A 45 3.51 -57.58 -19.48
N VAL A 46 4.69 -58.18 -19.31
CA VAL A 46 5.84 -57.50 -18.71
C VAL A 46 6.24 -56.29 -19.56
N GLU A 47 6.29 -56.42 -20.88
CA GLU A 47 6.61 -55.32 -21.79
C GLU A 47 5.56 -54.19 -21.73
N ILE A 48 4.27 -54.53 -21.65
CA ILE A 48 3.17 -53.54 -21.51
C ILE A 48 3.25 -52.81 -20.17
N LEU A 49 3.43 -53.53 -19.06
CA LEU A 49 3.50 -52.94 -17.72
C LEU A 49 4.72 -52.04 -17.57
N GLN A 50 5.87 -52.47 -18.10
CA GLN A 50 7.08 -51.65 -18.08
C GLN A 50 6.92 -50.38 -18.94
N LYS A 51 6.24 -50.48 -20.08
CA LYS A 51 5.90 -49.31 -20.90
C LYS A 51 4.96 -48.35 -20.16
N GLU A 52 3.94 -48.87 -19.48
CA GLU A 52 3.02 -48.07 -18.66
C GLU A 52 3.76 -47.37 -17.51
N GLU A 53 4.68 -48.05 -16.83
CA GLU A 53 5.50 -47.45 -15.76
C GLU A 53 6.40 -46.33 -16.30
N ASN A 54 7.02 -46.53 -17.47
CA ASN A 54 7.80 -45.49 -18.13
C ASN A 54 6.92 -44.28 -18.53
N ASP A 55 5.71 -44.52 -19.05
CA ASP A 55 4.79 -43.46 -19.42
C ASP A 55 4.32 -42.65 -18.18
N LEU A 56 4.04 -43.33 -17.06
CA LEU A 56 3.71 -42.67 -15.79
C LEU A 56 4.87 -41.80 -15.29
N PHE A 57 6.10 -42.31 -15.36
CA PHE A 57 7.29 -41.54 -14.98
C PHE A 57 7.48 -40.29 -15.87
N ILE A 58 7.22 -40.42 -17.18
CA ILE A 58 7.26 -39.28 -18.10
C ILE A 58 6.18 -38.26 -17.74
N PHE A 59 4.97 -38.71 -17.36
CA PHE A 59 3.91 -37.79 -16.93
C PHE A 59 4.27 -37.05 -15.64
N ASP A 60 4.90 -37.71 -14.67
CA ASP A 60 5.35 -37.06 -13.44
C ASP A 60 6.38 -35.96 -13.73
N ILE A 61 7.39 -36.25 -14.57
CA ILE A 61 8.38 -35.24 -14.99
C ILE A 61 7.70 -34.08 -15.72
N ARG A 62 6.76 -34.38 -16.62
CA ARG A 62 6.02 -33.34 -17.36
C ARG A 62 5.25 -32.43 -16.40
N GLU A 63 4.55 -33.01 -15.43
CA GLU A 63 3.74 -32.25 -14.48
C GLU A 63 4.64 -31.38 -13.59
N GLU A 64 5.78 -31.92 -13.12
CA GLU A 64 6.78 -31.17 -12.36
C GLU A 64 7.33 -29.98 -13.16
N ILE A 65 7.63 -30.16 -14.45
CA ILE A 65 8.10 -29.07 -15.31
C ILE A 65 7.01 -27.99 -15.48
N ILE A 66 5.76 -28.39 -15.69
CA ILE A 66 4.63 -27.47 -15.85
C ILE A 66 4.39 -26.69 -14.56
N GLU A 67 4.36 -27.36 -13.41
CA GLU A 67 4.16 -26.74 -12.10
C GLU A 67 5.30 -25.76 -11.79
N ASN A 68 6.55 -26.15 -12.08
CA ASN A 68 7.70 -25.26 -11.94
C ASN A 68 7.62 -24.03 -12.84
N ALA A 69 7.23 -24.19 -14.10
CA ALA A 69 7.06 -23.07 -15.03
C ALA A 69 5.95 -22.12 -14.57
N LEU A 70 4.79 -22.64 -14.15
CA LEU A 70 3.69 -21.85 -13.62
C LEU A 70 4.08 -21.09 -12.36
N ARG A 71 4.80 -21.74 -11.45
CA ARG A 71 5.31 -21.12 -10.22
C ARG A 71 6.26 -19.95 -10.52
N ILE A 72 7.19 -20.12 -11.46
CA ILE A 72 8.12 -19.06 -11.88
C ILE A 72 7.34 -17.90 -12.53
N GLY A 73 6.42 -18.22 -13.44
CA GLY A 73 5.57 -17.22 -14.11
C GLY A 73 4.72 -16.42 -13.12
N HIS A 74 4.14 -17.09 -12.12
CA HIS A 74 3.36 -16.46 -11.06
C HIS A 74 4.22 -15.53 -10.18
N SER A 75 5.42 -15.97 -9.78
CA SER A 75 6.34 -15.12 -9.01
C SER A 75 6.66 -13.82 -9.76
N HIS A 76 7.03 -13.94 -11.03
CA HIS A 76 7.35 -12.78 -11.87
C HIS A 76 6.14 -11.86 -12.08
N TYR A 77 4.94 -12.43 -12.26
CA TYR A 77 3.70 -11.66 -12.34
C TYR A 77 3.45 -10.87 -11.05
N MET A 78 3.59 -11.50 -9.88
CA MET A 78 3.39 -10.84 -8.57
C MET A 78 4.40 -9.71 -8.33
N GLU A 79 5.65 -9.88 -8.75
CA GLU A 79 6.66 -8.81 -8.66
C GLU A 79 6.25 -7.57 -9.47
N ILE A 80 5.79 -7.75 -10.72
CA ILE A 80 5.32 -6.64 -11.57
C ILE A 80 4.07 -5.97 -10.98
N GLN A 81 3.13 -6.76 -10.49
CA GLN A 81 1.90 -6.22 -9.88
C GLN A 81 2.19 -5.44 -8.59
N THR A 82 3.14 -5.91 -7.79
CA THR A 82 3.53 -5.24 -6.54
C THR A 82 4.10 -3.85 -6.82
N ILE A 83 4.92 -3.69 -7.86
CA ILE A 83 5.45 -2.38 -8.27
C ILE A 83 4.30 -1.45 -8.66
N THR A 84 3.37 -1.92 -9.50
CA THR A 84 2.24 -1.11 -9.97
C THR A 84 1.34 -0.68 -8.81
N PHE A 85 1.06 -1.62 -7.89
CA PHE A 85 0.26 -1.36 -6.71
C PHE A 85 0.94 -0.38 -5.74
N THR A 86 2.24 -0.54 -5.46
CA THR A 86 2.99 0.34 -4.57
C THR A 86 3.07 1.77 -5.11
N VAL A 87 3.31 1.93 -6.42
CA VAL A 87 3.27 3.25 -7.08
C VAL A 87 1.89 3.89 -6.94
N HIS A 88 0.80 3.15 -7.22
CA HIS A 88 -0.55 3.67 -7.07
C HIS A 88 -0.88 4.06 -5.62
N CYS A 89 -0.47 3.26 -4.63
CA CYS A 89 -0.60 3.60 -3.21
C CYS A 89 0.21 4.85 -2.84
N ALA A 90 1.43 4.98 -3.34
CA ALA A 90 2.26 6.17 -3.14
C ALA A 90 1.60 7.42 -3.75
N VAL A 91 1.14 7.36 -4.99
CA VAL A 91 0.42 8.47 -5.65
C VAL A 91 -0.80 8.88 -4.85
N LYS A 92 -1.62 7.92 -4.37
CA LYS A 92 -2.77 8.22 -3.50
C LYS A 92 -2.38 8.86 -2.17
N ALA A 93 -1.29 8.41 -1.55
CA ALA A 93 -0.79 8.99 -0.31
C ALA A 93 -0.28 10.43 -0.53
N TRP A 94 0.44 10.67 -1.63
CA TRP A 94 0.90 11.99 -2.02
C TRP A 94 -0.26 12.94 -2.30
N LEU A 95 -1.27 12.50 -3.04
CA LEU A 95 -2.48 13.30 -3.29
C LEU A 95 -3.15 13.69 -1.97
N LYS A 96 -3.32 12.76 -1.03
CA LYS A 96 -3.87 13.06 0.30
C LYS A 96 -3.02 14.08 1.08
N LEU A 97 -1.69 13.98 0.99
CA LEU A 97 -0.77 14.89 1.67
C LEU A 97 -0.84 16.30 1.05
N ILE A 98 -0.90 16.37 -0.28
CA ILE A 98 -1.10 17.62 -1.01
C ILE A 98 -2.46 18.23 -0.65
N ASP A 99 -3.53 17.43 -0.61
CA ASP A 99 -4.86 17.90 -0.20
C ASP A 99 -4.84 18.44 1.24
N TRP A 100 -4.12 17.79 2.15
CA TRP A 100 -3.99 18.26 3.53
C TRP A 100 -3.23 19.57 3.66
N ASN A 101 -2.17 19.78 2.88
CA ASN A 101 -1.27 20.93 3.02
C ASN A 101 -1.65 22.12 2.12
N PHE A 102 -2.24 21.88 0.95
CA PHE A 102 -2.50 22.91 -0.07
C PHE A 102 -4.00 23.15 -0.36
N TYR A 103 -4.90 22.23 0.02
CA TYR A 103 -6.35 22.40 -0.13
C TYR A 103 -7.09 22.64 1.19
N ARG A 104 -6.45 23.36 2.11
CA ARG A 104 -7.16 24.45 2.78
C ARG A 104 -6.87 25.76 2.05
N HIS A 105 -7.16 25.80 0.74
CA HIS A 105 -7.89 26.97 0.28
C HIS A 105 -9.16 26.96 1.13
N ASP A 106 -9.15 27.69 2.25
CA ASP A 106 -10.37 28.18 2.86
C ASP A 106 -11.15 28.79 1.68
N PRO A 107 -12.23 28.15 1.19
CA PRO A 107 -13.05 28.74 0.16
C PRO A 107 -13.78 29.86 0.90
N GLY A 108 -13.06 30.97 1.12
CA GLY A 108 -13.20 31.81 2.30
C GLY A 108 -14.63 31.88 2.75
N GLU A 109 -14.93 31.40 3.97
CA GLU A 109 -16.29 31.22 4.48
C GLU A 109 -17.32 32.11 3.77
N ASP A 110 -18.12 31.50 2.89
CA ASP A 110 -19.25 32.18 2.26
C ASP A 110 -20.00 32.92 3.37
N VAL A 111 -20.22 34.22 3.19
CA VAL A 111 -20.84 35.11 4.20
C VAL A 111 -22.24 34.62 4.58
N SER A 112 -22.80 33.68 3.82
CA SER A 112 -24.09 33.03 4.02
C SER A 112 -24.05 31.70 4.81
N ALA A 113 -22.88 31.14 5.14
CA ALA A 113 -22.79 29.86 5.84
C ALA A 113 -23.34 29.94 7.27
N TRP A 114 -24.32 29.09 7.59
CA TRP A 114 -24.95 29.00 8.92
C TRP A 114 -24.56 27.67 9.60
N PRO A 115 -24.16 27.66 10.87
CA PRO A 115 -24.08 28.80 11.78
C PRO A 115 -22.85 29.68 11.49
N PRO A 116 -22.96 31.01 11.63
CA PRO A 116 -21.85 31.92 11.38
C PRO A 116 -20.69 31.58 12.31
N CYS A 117 -19.55 31.21 11.73
CA CYS A 117 -18.29 31.06 12.44
C CYS A 117 -17.85 32.45 12.90
N PHE A 118 -18.31 32.88 14.07
CA PHE A 118 -17.98 34.19 14.60
C PHE A 118 -16.53 34.18 15.07
N ILE A 119 -15.58 34.48 14.17
CA ILE A 119 -14.23 34.90 14.55
C ILE A 119 -14.33 36.39 14.90
N PRO A 120 -14.30 36.77 16.20
CA PRO A 120 -14.41 38.16 16.59
C PRO A 120 -13.24 38.94 15.98
N LYS A 121 -13.54 40.03 15.24
CA LYS A 121 -12.55 40.96 14.65
C LYS A 121 -11.77 40.43 13.41
N ARG A 122 -12.40 39.60 12.55
CA ARG A 122 -11.80 39.11 11.29
C ARG A 122 -11.17 40.20 10.41
N ALA A 123 -11.81 41.37 10.33
CA ALA A 123 -11.31 42.53 9.56
C ALA A 123 -10.07 43.19 10.18
N GLU A 124 -9.81 42.99 11.47
CA GLU A 124 -8.62 43.51 12.16
C GLU A 124 -7.48 42.49 12.20
N SER A 125 -7.78 41.18 12.09
CA SER A 125 -6.78 40.10 12.22
C SER A 125 -6.00 39.80 10.94
N TRP A 126 -6.53 40.18 9.77
CA TRP A 126 -5.80 40.06 8.50
C TRP A 126 -5.35 41.46 8.08
N GLN A 127 -4.14 41.83 8.47
CA GLN A 127 -3.44 42.95 7.87
C GLN A 127 -2.56 42.39 6.75
N PRO A 128 -2.65 42.89 5.50
CA PRO A 128 -1.69 42.51 4.47
C PRO A 128 -0.30 42.86 4.98
N ASP A 129 0.62 41.89 4.97
CA ASP A 129 1.99 42.10 5.42
C ASP A 129 2.58 43.33 4.72
N GLU A 130 3.01 44.31 5.50
CA GLU A 130 3.70 45.47 4.96
C GLU A 130 5.05 44.95 4.42
N PRO A 131 5.36 45.16 3.13
CA PRO A 131 6.60 44.66 2.56
C PRO A 131 7.75 45.19 3.42
N PRO A 132 8.71 44.32 3.82
CA PRO A 132 9.80 44.75 4.69
C PRO A 132 10.52 45.93 4.06
N GLU A 133 10.89 46.91 4.89
CA GLU A 133 11.68 48.05 4.41
C GLU A 133 12.90 47.51 3.65
N PRO A 134 13.20 48.04 2.46
CA PRO A 134 14.33 47.57 1.68
C PRO A 134 15.57 47.63 2.56
N SER A 135 16.29 46.51 2.65
CA SER A 135 17.49 46.38 3.46
C SER A 135 18.39 47.61 3.23
N PRO A 136 18.90 48.26 4.30
CA PRO A 136 19.77 49.42 4.17
C PRO A 136 20.86 49.11 3.14
N ARG A 137 21.09 50.02 2.19
CA ARG A 137 22.17 49.85 1.19
C ARG A 137 23.45 49.48 1.91
N ASP A 138 23.91 48.26 1.67
CA ASP A 138 25.10 47.73 2.32
C ASP A 138 26.28 48.67 2.06
N ALA A 139 26.81 49.26 3.12
CA ALA A 139 27.90 50.23 3.04
C ALA A 139 29.21 49.57 2.55
N TYR A 140 29.29 48.24 2.55
CA TYR A 140 30.44 47.49 2.04
C TYR A 140 30.48 47.35 0.52
N CYS A 141 29.37 47.59 -0.20
CA CYS A 141 29.35 47.65 -1.66
C CYS A 141 29.49 49.10 -2.19
N ARG A 142 30.33 49.91 -1.54
CA ARG A 142 30.67 51.28 -2.00
C ARG A 142 31.63 51.35 -3.19
N GLN A 143 32.12 50.21 -3.69
CA GLN A 143 32.68 50.19 -5.02
C GLN A 143 31.50 50.28 -5.98
N SER A 144 31.24 51.51 -6.44
CA SER A 144 30.53 51.75 -7.68
C SER A 144 31.18 50.88 -8.74
N LEU A 145 30.62 49.68 -8.96
CA LEU A 145 30.84 48.99 -10.21
C LEU A 145 30.32 49.99 -11.23
N VAL A 146 31.25 50.66 -11.90
CA VAL A 146 30.98 51.30 -13.18
C VAL A 146 30.49 50.12 -14.01
N ILE A 147 29.16 50.00 -14.10
CA ILE A 147 28.55 49.17 -15.13
C ILE A 147 28.97 49.90 -16.39
N VAL A 148 30.13 49.52 -16.93
CA VAL A 148 30.48 49.78 -18.30
C VAL A 148 29.46 48.96 -19.04
N GLU A 149 28.36 49.62 -19.40
CA GLU A 149 27.45 49.12 -20.42
C GLU A 149 28.31 49.04 -21.67
N ASP A 150 28.97 47.91 -21.87
CA ASP A 150 29.57 47.59 -23.16
C ASP A 150 28.39 47.60 -24.13
N GLU A 151 28.28 48.67 -24.91
CA GLU A 151 27.49 48.73 -26.13
C GLU A 151 28.11 47.76 -27.15
N SER A 152 28.16 46.47 -26.82
CA SER A 152 28.39 45.42 -27.79
C SER A 152 27.14 45.34 -28.65
N LYS A 153 27.12 46.16 -29.72
CA LYS A 153 26.29 45.99 -30.91
C LYS A 153 26.73 44.74 -31.67
N GLU A 154 26.68 43.60 -31.00
CA GLU A 154 26.62 42.30 -31.65
C GLU A 154 25.43 41.59 -31.04
N SER A 155 24.38 41.45 -31.85
CA SER A 155 23.23 40.63 -31.57
C SER A 155 23.65 39.17 -31.45
N LEU A 156 24.24 38.82 -30.31
CA LEU A 156 24.36 37.43 -29.93
C LEU A 156 22.94 36.89 -29.73
N PRO A 157 22.64 35.69 -30.26
CA PRO A 157 21.31 35.11 -30.18
C PRO A 157 20.93 34.99 -28.71
N LYS A 158 19.77 35.53 -28.35
CA LYS A 158 19.11 35.34 -27.05
C LYS A 158 19.30 33.89 -26.62
N CYS A 159 20.18 33.65 -25.65
CA CYS A 159 20.18 32.40 -24.93
C CYS A 159 18.95 32.45 -24.04
N SER A 160 17.84 31.91 -24.56
CA SER A 160 16.60 31.72 -23.83
C SER A 160 16.82 30.63 -22.80
N SER A 161 17.38 30.98 -21.65
CA SER A 161 17.46 30.11 -20.47
C SER A 161 16.09 29.85 -19.81
N SER A 162 14.98 30.04 -20.54
CA SER A 162 13.64 29.58 -20.20
C SER A 162 13.37 28.11 -20.56
N THR A 163 14.30 27.40 -21.21
CA THR A 163 14.09 26.02 -21.66
C THR A 163 14.34 24.96 -20.58
N SER A 164 14.86 25.31 -19.40
CA SER A 164 15.07 24.37 -18.28
C SER A 164 13.83 24.18 -17.38
N LEU A 165 12.76 24.94 -17.63
CA LEU A 165 11.44 24.75 -17.01
C LEU A 165 10.41 24.45 -18.10
N TYR A 166 10.68 23.44 -18.94
CA TYR A 166 9.61 22.80 -19.68
C TYR A 166 8.71 22.08 -18.65
N TYR A 167 7.72 22.79 -18.13
CA TYR A 167 6.48 22.12 -17.77
C TYR A 167 6.04 21.36 -19.02
N PRO A 168 5.79 20.04 -18.95
CA PRO A 168 5.24 19.34 -20.08
C PRO A 168 3.99 20.10 -20.52
N ILE A 169 3.96 20.50 -21.79
CA ILE A 169 2.77 21.06 -22.40
C ILE A 169 1.72 19.96 -22.24
N VAL A 170 0.75 20.19 -21.37
CA VAL A 170 -0.40 19.29 -21.22
C VAL A 170 -1.21 19.49 -22.48
N GLU A 171 -0.98 18.63 -23.48
CA GLU A 171 -1.88 18.53 -24.63
C GLU A 171 -3.28 18.24 -24.10
N GLU A 172 -4.29 18.97 -24.58
CA GLU A 172 -5.68 18.68 -24.24
C GLU A 172 -5.96 17.21 -24.58
N ILE A 173 -6.32 16.44 -23.56
CA ILE A 173 -6.61 15.02 -23.69
C ILE A 173 -7.69 14.86 -24.78
N PRO A 174 -7.41 14.14 -25.89
CA PRO A 174 -8.40 13.90 -26.93
C PRO A 174 -9.65 13.29 -26.29
N ARG A 175 -10.85 13.72 -26.74
CA ARG A 175 -12.12 13.21 -26.20
C ARG A 175 -12.26 11.68 -26.32
N GLU A 176 -11.48 11.06 -27.20
CA GLU A 176 -11.38 9.61 -27.37
C GLU A 176 -10.59 8.90 -26.24
N CYS A 177 -9.73 9.62 -25.51
CA CYS A 177 -8.94 9.11 -24.38
C CYS A 177 -9.62 9.31 -23.02
N TRP A 178 -10.84 9.86 -23.00
CA TRP A 178 -11.67 9.90 -21.80
C TRP A 178 -12.15 8.48 -21.51
N PHE A 179 -11.56 7.83 -20.51
CA PHE A 179 -11.96 6.50 -20.10
C PHE A 179 -13.49 6.47 -19.86
N PRO A 180 -14.24 5.54 -20.51
CA PRO A 180 -15.63 5.27 -20.21
C PRO A 180 -15.69 4.47 -18.90
N GLY A 181 -15.29 5.13 -17.82
CA GLY A 181 -15.27 4.63 -16.46
C GLY A 181 -16.09 5.54 -15.56
N LYS A 182 -17.25 6.00 -16.06
CA LYS A 182 -18.34 6.37 -15.15
C LYS A 182 -18.76 5.09 -14.46
N VAL A 183 -18.25 4.90 -13.25
CA VAL A 183 -18.96 4.16 -12.22
C VAL A 183 -20.32 4.87 -12.11
N ASN A 184 -21.33 4.28 -12.74
CA ASN A 184 -22.72 4.63 -12.52
C ASN A 184 -23.02 4.32 -11.05
N LEU A 185 -22.80 5.30 -10.18
CA LEU A 185 -23.56 5.40 -8.94
C LEU A 185 -24.99 5.66 -9.37
N VAL A 186 -25.78 4.59 -9.37
CA VAL A 186 -27.24 4.65 -9.40
C VAL A 186 -27.67 5.43 -8.17
N SER A 187 -27.82 6.75 -8.30
CA SER A 187 -28.59 7.56 -7.37
C SER A 187 -30.04 7.46 -7.79
N GLU A 188 -30.72 6.43 -7.30
CA GLU A 188 -32.17 6.42 -7.27
C GLU A 188 -32.65 7.26 -6.09
N VAL A 189 -33.74 8.00 -6.36
CA VAL A 189 -34.64 8.68 -5.41
C VAL A 189 -34.13 10.01 -4.85
N GLU A 190 -34.53 11.11 -5.49
CA GLU A 190 -35.68 11.91 -5.02
C GLU A 190 -36.03 12.99 -6.04
N ASN A 191 -37.20 12.81 -6.68
CA ASN A 191 -37.95 13.85 -7.37
C ASN A 191 -38.67 14.69 -6.32
N VAL A 192 -38.38 15.98 -6.22
CA VAL A 192 -39.36 16.99 -5.80
C VAL A 192 -39.22 18.23 -6.68
N GLU A 193 -40.28 18.42 -7.46
CA GLU A 193 -40.82 19.63 -8.09
C GLU A 193 -40.06 20.96 -7.91
N SER A 194 -39.85 21.68 -9.02
CA SER A 194 -40.33 23.06 -9.10
C SER A 194 -40.33 23.61 -10.54
N ASN A 195 -41.35 24.43 -10.77
CA ASN A 195 -41.81 25.01 -12.02
C ASN A 195 -40.99 26.24 -12.49
N LYS A 196 -40.95 26.37 -13.84
CA LYS A 196 -41.17 27.59 -14.65
C LYS A 196 -40.13 28.72 -14.71
N VAL A 197 -40.22 29.38 -15.88
CA VAL A 197 -39.66 30.67 -16.35
C VAL A 197 -38.28 30.51 -16.99
N GLY A 198 -37.99 30.89 -18.24
CA GLY A 198 -38.67 31.64 -19.29
C GLY A 198 -37.58 32.16 -20.26
N GLY A 199 -37.93 32.43 -21.52
CA GLY A 199 -37.07 33.15 -22.50
C GLY A 199 -36.44 32.26 -23.56
N MET A 200 -37.03 32.09 -24.76
CA MET A 200 -37.12 33.05 -25.87
C MET A 200 -35.79 33.20 -26.62
N GLU A 201 -35.60 32.41 -27.68
CA GLU A 201 -35.05 32.95 -28.93
C GLU A 201 -35.48 32.10 -30.13
N LYS A 202 -35.93 32.82 -31.15
CA LYS A 202 -36.50 32.33 -32.41
C LYS A 202 -35.37 32.13 -33.41
N PHE A 203 -35.36 31.01 -34.11
CA PHE A 203 -34.79 30.96 -35.46
C PHE A 203 -35.70 30.14 -36.36
N GLU A 204 -36.27 30.82 -37.35
CA GLU A 204 -37.09 30.24 -38.41
C GLU A 204 -36.20 29.51 -39.42
N GLY A 205 -36.65 28.33 -39.87
CA GLY A 205 -35.97 27.57 -40.91
C GLY A 205 -36.79 26.39 -41.40
N ASN A 206 -37.63 26.66 -42.41
CA ASN A 206 -38.17 25.77 -43.44
C ASN A 206 -38.72 24.38 -43.07
N GLY A 207 -40.03 24.23 -43.30
CA GLY A 207 -40.75 22.97 -43.21
C GLY A 207 -40.46 21.99 -44.34
N ILE A 208 -40.41 20.70 -43.96
CA ILE A 208 -40.73 19.56 -44.83
C ILE A 208 -41.55 18.57 -43.97
N SER A 209 -42.68 18.16 -44.53
CA SER A 209 -43.74 17.33 -43.94
C SER A 209 -43.23 16.00 -43.34
N LEU A 210 -43.32 15.86 -42.01
CA LEU A 210 -43.16 14.60 -41.27
C LEU A 210 -44.57 14.04 -40.96
N ARG A 211 -45.08 13.17 -41.82
CA ARG A 211 -46.31 12.40 -41.61
C ARG A 211 -46.15 10.99 -42.18
N THR A 212 -45.29 10.19 -41.56
CA THR A 212 -45.23 8.72 -41.81
C THR A 212 -44.65 7.90 -40.66
N SER A 213 -44.24 8.48 -39.52
CA SER A 213 -43.52 7.74 -38.46
C SER A 213 -44.39 7.23 -37.30
N GLU A 214 -45.64 7.64 -37.16
CA GLU A 214 -46.50 7.21 -36.04
C GLU A 214 -47.16 5.85 -36.28
N GLU A 215 -47.49 5.50 -37.53
CA GLU A 215 -48.12 4.21 -37.85
C GLU A 215 -47.14 3.03 -37.74
N ASN A 216 -45.84 3.25 -37.99
CA ASN A 216 -44.82 2.19 -37.84
C ASN A 216 -44.50 1.86 -36.37
N LEU A 217 -44.58 2.83 -35.46
CA LEU A 217 -44.36 2.59 -34.02
C LEU A 217 -45.50 1.78 -33.37
N ALA A 218 -46.74 1.97 -33.86
CA ALA A 218 -47.88 1.20 -33.37
C ALA A 218 -47.81 -0.28 -33.79
N ALA A 219 -47.35 -0.55 -35.03
CA ALA A 219 -47.19 -1.92 -35.53
C ALA A 219 -46.03 -2.67 -34.86
N GLU A 220 -44.92 -2.00 -34.55
CA GLU A 220 -43.79 -2.62 -33.83
C GLU A 220 -44.13 -2.90 -32.35
N SER A 221 -44.95 -2.05 -31.72
CA SER A 221 -45.42 -2.28 -30.34
C SER A 221 -46.35 -3.49 -30.22
N GLU A 222 -47.21 -3.75 -31.21
CA GLU A 222 -48.12 -4.91 -31.16
C GLU A 222 -47.37 -6.25 -31.34
N VAL A 223 -46.33 -6.26 -32.17
CA VAL A 223 -45.48 -7.45 -32.39
C VAL A 223 -44.69 -7.78 -31.13
N LEU A 224 -44.15 -6.78 -30.43
CA LEU A 224 -43.44 -6.99 -29.17
C LEU A 224 -44.37 -7.47 -28.05
N GLN A 225 -45.61 -6.98 -27.99
CA GLN A 225 -46.60 -7.48 -27.02
C GLN A 225 -46.91 -8.97 -27.27
N LYS A 226 -47.13 -9.37 -28.53
CA LYS A 226 -47.37 -10.77 -28.91
C LYS A 226 -46.19 -11.71 -28.63
N ILE A 227 -44.95 -11.23 -28.74
CA ILE A 227 -43.74 -12.01 -28.42
C ILE A 227 -43.63 -12.23 -26.90
N ILE A 228 -43.99 -11.22 -26.09
CA ILE A 228 -43.99 -11.34 -24.63
C ILE A 228 -45.08 -12.31 -24.18
N ASP A 229 -46.27 -12.25 -24.78
CA ASP A 229 -47.39 -13.14 -24.42
C ASP A 229 -47.16 -14.60 -24.85
N TYR A 230 -46.50 -14.85 -25.99
CA TYR A 230 -46.11 -16.20 -26.39
C TYR A 230 -44.97 -16.80 -25.53
N SER A 231 -44.12 -15.95 -24.95
CA SER A 231 -43.02 -16.40 -24.08
C SER A 231 -43.52 -16.74 -22.66
N THR A 232 -44.51 -16.01 -22.15
CA THR A 232 -45.08 -16.27 -20.83
C THR A 232 -45.97 -17.52 -20.80
N GLU A 233 -46.72 -17.83 -21.85
CA GLU A 233 -47.52 -19.07 -21.89
C GLU A 233 -46.67 -20.36 -22.01
N GLN A 234 -45.52 -20.31 -22.69
CA GLN A 234 -44.57 -21.44 -22.73
C GLN A 234 -43.82 -21.64 -21.40
N VAL A 235 -43.68 -20.59 -20.59
CA VAL A 235 -43.06 -20.70 -19.26
C VAL A 235 -44.07 -21.22 -18.22
N LEU A 236 -45.35 -20.84 -18.33
CA LEU A 236 -46.40 -21.31 -17.40
C LEU A 236 -46.75 -22.80 -17.56
N THR A 237 -46.45 -23.42 -18.71
CA THR A 237 -46.70 -24.85 -18.94
C THR A 237 -45.54 -25.77 -18.51
N ILE A 238 -44.41 -25.22 -18.03
CA ILE A 238 -43.24 -25.98 -17.55
C ILE A 238 -43.23 -26.13 -16.01
N GLU A 239 -44.20 -25.55 -15.30
CA GLU A 239 -44.28 -25.57 -13.83
C GLU A 239 -44.75 -26.92 -13.21
N GLU A 240 -45.22 -27.89 -13.99
CA GLU A 240 -45.73 -29.17 -13.47
C GLU A 240 -44.96 -30.41 -13.96
N SER A 241 -43.62 -30.39 -13.86
CA SER A 241 -42.83 -31.62 -14.00
C SER A 241 -41.95 -31.92 -12.76
N PRO A 242 -41.98 -33.14 -12.20
CA PRO A 242 -41.54 -33.37 -10.83
C PRO A 242 -40.09 -33.83 -10.76
N LYS A 243 -39.13 -32.93 -10.50
CA LYS A 243 -37.87 -33.31 -9.80
C LYS A 243 -37.28 -32.17 -8.93
N PRO A 244 -37.90 -31.86 -7.77
CA PRO A 244 -37.24 -31.07 -6.72
C PRO A 244 -35.93 -31.73 -6.21
N ARG A 245 -35.79 -33.06 -6.37
CA ARG A 245 -34.64 -33.84 -5.88
C ARG A 245 -33.27 -33.43 -6.42
N ARG A 246 -33.18 -32.84 -7.63
CA ARG A 246 -31.88 -32.40 -8.17
C ARG A 246 -31.42 -31.10 -7.53
N ILE A 247 -32.35 -30.21 -7.19
CA ILE A 247 -32.05 -28.91 -6.58
C ILE A 247 -31.64 -29.13 -5.12
N ASP A 248 -32.38 -29.96 -4.37
CA ASP A 248 -32.02 -30.35 -3.00
C ASP A 248 -30.62 -31.01 -2.94
N SER A 249 -30.29 -31.83 -3.95
CA SER A 249 -28.96 -32.45 -4.07
C SER A 249 -27.86 -31.44 -4.38
N ILE A 250 -28.16 -30.35 -5.09
CA ILE A 250 -27.20 -29.30 -5.41
C ILE A 250 -27.02 -28.39 -4.18
N GLU A 251 -28.09 -28.00 -3.51
CA GLU A 251 -28.06 -27.19 -2.29
C GLU A 251 -27.29 -27.88 -1.14
N THR A 252 -27.47 -29.20 -0.99
CA THR A 252 -26.68 -29.99 -0.03
C THR A 252 -25.20 -30.05 -0.39
N THR A 253 -24.85 -30.14 -1.68
CA THR A 253 -23.44 -30.10 -2.11
C THR A 253 -22.82 -28.72 -1.95
N ILE A 254 -23.57 -27.64 -2.21
CA ILE A 254 -23.11 -26.27 -2.02
C ILE A 254 -22.89 -26.01 -0.53
N SER A 255 -23.84 -26.38 0.33
CA SER A 255 -23.69 -26.27 1.79
C SER A 255 -22.46 -27.04 2.29
N ALA A 256 -22.26 -28.27 1.82
CA ALA A 256 -21.09 -29.07 2.19
C ALA A 256 -19.76 -28.50 1.66
N LEU A 257 -19.76 -27.80 0.52
CA LEU A 257 -18.59 -27.11 -0.03
C LEU A 257 -18.31 -25.81 0.73
N GLU A 258 -19.33 -25.06 1.11
CA GLU A 258 -19.20 -23.86 1.94
C GLU A 258 -18.66 -24.18 3.32
N ASP A 259 -19.13 -25.27 3.96
CA ASP A 259 -18.62 -25.71 5.25
C ASP A 259 -17.15 -26.17 5.17
N LYS A 260 -16.79 -26.87 4.09
CA LYS A 260 -15.38 -27.24 3.83
C LYS A 260 -14.52 -26.02 3.55
N SER A 261 -15.03 -25.04 2.80
CA SER A 261 -14.32 -23.80 2.49
C SER A 261 -14.09 -22.96 3.75
N LYS A 262 -15.12 -22.78 4.59
CA LYS A 262 -15.03 -22.08 5.87
C LYS A 262 -14.05 -22.77 6.83
N GLY A 263 -14.07 -24.11 6.87
CA GLY A 263 -13.16 -24.89 7.70
C GLY A 263 -11.69 -24.79 7.28
N LEU A 264 -11.42 -24.81 5.96
CA LEU A 264 -10.06 -24.68 5.42
C LEU A 264 -9.51 -23.25 5.60
N GLN A 265 -10.33 -22.23 5.32
CA GLN A 265 -9.93 -20.83 5.50
C GLN A 265 -9.66 -20.49 6.96
N GLY A 266 -10.45 -21.00 7.91
CA GLY A 266 -10.24 -20.74 9.34
C GLY A 266 -8.90 -21.29 9.87
N CYS A 267 -8.49 -22.46 9.42
CA CYS A 267 -7.19 -23.04 9.81
C CYS A 267 -6.01 -22.27 9.22
N GLU A 268 -6.07 -21.88 7.94
CA GLU A 268 -4.99 -21.10 7.33
C GLU A 268 -4.87 -19.70 7.97
N ILE A 269 -6.00 -19.04 8.21
CA ILE A 269 -6.03 -17.73 8.86
C ILE A 269 -5.47 -17.81 10.29
N SER A 270 -5.87 -18.81 11.08
CA SER A 270 -5.35 -18.97 12.45
C SER A 270 -3.84 -19.25 12.48
N THR A 271 -3.33 -20.12 11.60
CA THR A 271 -1.87 -20.32 11.51
C THR A 271 -1.13 -19.05 11.11
N LEU A 272 -1.70 -18.27 10.18
CA LEU A 272 -1.12 -16.99 9.77
C LEU A 272 -1.12 -15.98 10.93
N GLU A 273 -2.22 -15.86 11.68
CA GLU A 273 -2.31 -14.99 12.85
C GLU A 273 -1.31 -15.38 13.95
N GLU A 274 -1.08 -16.67 14.17
CA GLU A 274 -0.05 -17.17 15.07
C GLU A 274 1.35 -16.76 14.60
N THR A 275 1.67 -16.94 13.31
CA THR A 275 2.98 -16.52 12.77
C THR A 275 3.18 -15.02 12.86
N VAL A 276 2.16 -14.22 12.58
CA VAL A 276 2.23 -12.75 12.70
C VAL A 276 2.45 -12.35 14.15
N SER A 277 1.77 -13.01 15.10
CA SER A 277 1.95 -12.76 16.53
C SER A 277 3.36 -13.14 16.99
N GLN A 278 3.89 -14.26 16.51
CA GLN A 278 5.25 -14.70 16.78
C GLN A 278 6.29 -13.72 16.23
N LEU A 279 6.13 -13.28 14.98
CA LEU A 279 7.04 -12.30 14.35
C LEU A 279 7.00 -10.96 15.06
N LYS A 280 5.81 -10.48 15.46
CA LYS A 280 5.68 -9.26 16.27
C LYS A 280 6.44 -9.38 17.60
N SER A 281 6.32 -10.51 18.28
CA SER A 281 7.07 -10.76 19.52
C SER A 281 8.58 -10.76 19.29
N GLN A 282 9.05 -11.37 18.20
CA GLN A 282 10.48 -11.39 17.86
C GLN A 282 11.02 -10.00 17.53
N ILE A 283 10.25 -9.16 16.81
CA ILE A 283 10.66 -7.79 16.52
C ILE A 283 10.78 -7.00 17.82
N LEU A 284 9.80 -7.08 18.71
CA LEU A 284 9.83 -6.39 20.00
C LEU A 284 11.02 -6.82 20.87
N GLU A 285 11.34 -8.12 20.90
CA GLU A 285 12.49 -8.64 21.63
C GLU A 285 13.82 -8.10 21.05
N ARG A 286 13.97 -8.11 19.73
CA ARG A 286 15.16 -7.56 19.06
C ARG A 286 15.30 -6.05 19.25
N ASP A 287 14.21 -5.30 19.16
CA ASP A 287 14.21 -3.86 19.41
C ASP A 287 14.59 -3.55 20.87
N GLN A 288 14.07 -4.35 21.81
CA GLN A 288 14.43 -4.22 23.21
C GLN A 288 15.92 -4.54 23.45
N ASP A 289 16.48 -5.54 22.78
CA ASP A 289 17.90 -5.88 22.84
C ASP A 289 18.79 -4.79 22.23
N LEU A 290 18.36 -4.14 21.14
CA LEU A 290 19.08 -3.02 20.54
C LEU A 290 19.12 -1.80 21.47
N LEU A 291 18.01 -1.52 22.15
CA LEU A 291 17.91 -0.44 23.14
C LEU A 291 18.54 -0.81 24.49
N ALA A 292 18.94 -2.06 24.69
CA ALA A 292 19.50 -2.53 25.96
C ALA A 292 20.88 -1.93 26.30
N ASN A 293 21.50 -1.20 25.38
CA ASN A 293 22.76 -0.50 25.62
C ASN A 293 22.62 1.03 25.62
N ASP A 294 21.41 1.53 25.37
CA ASP A 294 21.15 2.96 25.23
C ASP A 294 20.69 3.57 26.56
N ILE A 295 21.12 4.81 26.82
CA ILE A 295 20.74 5.63 27.99
C ILE A 295 20.26 6.97 27.50
N GLN A 296 19.20 7.49 28.13
CA GLN A 296 18.74 8.85 27.89
C GLN A 296 18.99 9.73 29.11
N ILE A 297 19.70 10.83 28.89
CA ILE A 297 20.02 11.82 29.92
C ILE A 297 19.30 13.12 29.59
N ALA A 298 18.42 13.56 30.49
CA ALA A 298 17.63 14.78 30.34
C ALA A 298 18.18 15.94 31.21
N GLY A 299 17.88 17.18 30.81
CA GLY A 299 18.13 18.37 31.63
C GLY A 299 19.55 18.93 31.55
N PHE A 300 20.38 18.48 30.62
CA PHE A 300 21.72 19.02 30.43
C PHE A 300 21.68 20.27 29.54
N PRO A 301 22.19 21.44 29.97
CA PRO A 301 22.14 22.67 29.17
C PRO A 301 22.89 22.49 27.83
N GLU A 302 22.40 23.10 26.77
CA GLU A 302 23.03 23.05 25.44
C GLU A 302 24.04 24.17 25.29
N THR A 303 25.26 23.83 24.88
CA THR A 303 26.30 24.79 24.54
C THR A 303 26.77 24.58 23.10
N SER A 304 27.05 25.67 22.38
CA SER A 304 27.53 25.59 21.00
C SER A 304 28.92 24.94 20.97
N GLY A 305 29.12 23.97 20.08
CA GLY A 305 30.39 23.25 19.93
C GLY A 305 30.72 22.28 21.06
N GLU A 306 29.72 21.80 21.80
CA GLU A 306 29.95 20.85 22.89
C GLU A 306 30.37 19.46 22.40
N ASN A 307 31.32 18.86 23.09
CA ASN A 307 31.66 17.45 22.90
C ASN A 307 30.80 16.60 23.86
N THR A 308 29.80 15.93 23.28
CA THR A 308 28.85 15.07 23.99
C THR A 308 29.53 13.93 24.76
N ALA A 309 30.62 13.36 24.22
CA ALA A 309 31.36 12.29 24.86
C ALA A 309 32.01 12.76 26.18
N HIS A 310 32.66 13.93 26.17
CA HIS A 310 33.27 14.50 27.38
C HIS A 310 32.23 14.83 28.46
N ILE A 311 31.04 15.30 28.06
CA ILE A 311 29.93 15.53 29.00
C ILE A 311 29.55 14.23 29.73
N ILE A 312 29.48 13.11 29.02
CA ILE A 312 29.10 11.81 29.58
C ILE A 312 30.16 11.30 30.55
N LEU A 313 31.44 11.42 30.20
CA LEU A 313 32.55 11.06 31.10
C LEU A 313 32.53 11.90 32.38
N ALA A 314 32.23 13.19 32.27
CA ALA A 314 32.09 14.08 33.43
C ALA A 314 30.89 13.66 34.32
N ILE A 315 29.78 13.21 33.71
CA ILE A 315 28.62 12.67 34.43
C ILE A 315 28.99 11.36 35.13
N ALA A 316 29.64 10.42 34.44
CA ALA A 316 30.08 9.15 35.02
C ALA A 316 31.03 9.36 36.21
N LYS A 317 32.03 10.25 36.05
CA LYS A 317 32.94 10.65 37.12
C LYS A 317 32.20 11.29 38.29
N LYS A 318 31.21 12.15 38.01
CA LYS A 318 30.33 12.72 39.06
C LYS A 318 29.52 11.64 39.77
N LEU A 319 29.07 10.59 39.09
CA LEU A 319 28.37 9.45 39.67
C LEU A 319 29.30 8.43 40.37
N CYS A 320 30.63 8.63 40.30
CA CYS A 320 31.67 7.69 40.72
C CYS A 320 31.55 6.32 40.02
N VAL A 321 31.31 6.35 38.71
CA VAL A 321 31.42 5.20 37.82
C VAL A 321 32.61 5.42 36.90
N ASP A 322 33.53 4.46 36.90
CA ASP A 322 34.69 4.48 35.99
C ASP A 322 34.20 4.09 34.59
N LEU A 323 34.20 5.06 33.69
CA LEU A 323 33.78 4.90 32.29
C LEU A 323 34.89 5.47 31.41
N ASP A 324 35.39 4.65 30.48
CA ASP A 324 36.40 5.07 29.53
C ASP A 324 35.77 5.59 28.23
N GLU A 325 36.51 6.40 27.47
CA GLU A 325 36.05 6.87 26.14
C GLU A 325 35.73 5.73 25.18
N ARG A 326 36.43 4.60 25.30
CA ARG A 326 36.22 3.39 24.47
C ARG A 326 34.90 2.68 24.77
N ASP A 327 34.33 2.95 25.94
CA ASP A 327 33.06 2.36 26.36
C ASP A 327 31.87 3.09 25.77
N VAL A 328 32.06 4.30 25.24
CA VAL A 328 31.03 5.09 24.57
C VAL A 328 31.10 4.81 23.07
N VAL A 329 30.05 4.18 22.53
CA VAL A 329 29.97 3.85 21.09
C VAL A 329 29.44 5.05 20.29
N SER A 330 28.40 5.70 20.81
CA SER A 330 27.82 6.90 20.19
C SER A 330 27.21 7.79 21.27
N SER A 331 27.29 9.10 21.07
CA SER A 331 26.68 10.11 21.92
C SER A 331 26.18 11.29 21.11
N GLU A 332 24.88 11.50 21.09
CA GLU A 332 24.26 12.56 20.32
C GLU A 332 23.10 13.21 21.06
N ARG A 333 22.77 14.44 20.67
CA ARG A 333 21.53 15.08 21.12
C ARG A 333 20.40 14.72 20.18
N THR A 334 19.37 14.08 20.72
CA THR A 334 18.20 13.68 19.96
C THR A 334 17.07 14.69 20.14
N GLY A 335 16.42 15.03 19.03
CA GLY A 335 15.27 15.92 18.97
C GLY A 335 15.54 17.21 18.19
N PHE A 336 14.45 17.87 17.80
CA PHE A 336 14.48 19.17 17.13
C PHE A 336 14.95 20.26 18.10
N ILE A 337 15.77 21.19 17.58
CA ILE A 337 16.08 22.43 18.27
C ILE A 337 14.77 23.20 18.37
N ARG A 338 14.28 23.39 19.60
CA ARG A 338 13.08 24.19 19.84
C ARG A 338 13.50 25.64 19.80
N ASP A 339 13.17 26.32 18.71
CA ASP A 339 13.32 27.77 18.66
C ASP A 339 12.38 28.37 19.70
N ASN A 340 12.90 29.30 20.49
CA ASN A 340 12.13 29.96 21.53
C ASN A 340 11.10 30.87 20.84
N GLY A 341 9.89 30.36 20.62
CA GLY A 341 8.74 31.21 20.32
C GLY A 341 8.61 32.28 21.41
N GLU A 342 8.42 33.53 21.00
CA GLU A 342 8.33 34.71 21.87
C GLU A 342 7.38 34.46 23.04
N GLY A 343 7.91 34.18 24.24
CA GLY A 343 7.10 34.10 25.46
C GLY A 343 7.45 33.01 26.48
N SER A 344 8.30 32.01 26.17
CA SER A 344 8.68 31.00 27.17
C SER A 344 10.09 31.20 27.74
N SER A 345 10.20 31.18 29.07
CA SER A 345 11.45 31.26 29.81
C SER A 345 12.29 29.99 29.61
N VAL A 346 13.48 30.14 29.03
CA VAL A 346 14.56 29.14 28.83
C VAL A 346 14.13 27.90 27.99
N PRO A 347 14.74 27.67 26.81
CA PRO A 347 14.41 26.52 25.98
C PRO A 347 14.73 25.22 26.72
N ARG A 348 13.78 24.26 26.71
CA ARG A 348 14.01 22.95 27.31
C ARG A 348 15.12 22.23 26.54
N PRO A 349 16.23 21.82 27.20
CA PRO A 349 17.32 21.16 26.52
C PRO A 349 16.90 19.81 25.94
N ARG A 350 17.44 19.48 24.76
CA ARG A 350 17.30 18.20 24.08
C ARG A 350 17.92 17.08 24.90
N LEU A 351 17.38 15.88 24.68
CA LEU A 351 17.84 14.67 25.33
C LEU A 351 19.21 14.29 24.79
N LEU A 352 20.12 13.90 25.68
CA LEU A 352 21.39 13.32 25.31
C LEU A 352 21.20 11.79 25.30
N VAL A 353 21.28 11.19 24.12
CA VAL A 353 21.20 9.74 23.93
C VAL A 353 22.61 9.19 23.80
N VAL A 354 22.89 8.16 24.59
CA VAL A 354 24.21 7.56 24.70
C VAL A 354 24.10 6.06 24.51
N ARG A 355 24.86 5.53 23.56
CA ARG A 355 25.03 4.09 23.38
C ARG A 355 26.34 3.65 24.00
N LEU A 356 26.27 2.75 24.97
CA LEU A 356 27.44 2.15 25.60
C LEU A 356 27.83 0.84 24.91
N SER A 357 29.09 0.45 25.07
CA SER A 357 29.62 -0.79 24.49
C SER A 357 29.06 -2.04 25.19
N ARG A 358 28.73 -1.92 26.48
CA ARG A 358 28.28 -3.03 27.34
C ARG A 358 27.09 -2.63 28.20
N ARG A 359 26.08 -3.51 28.23
CA ARG A 359 24.92 -3.42 29.14
C ARG A 359 25.29 -3.30 30.62
N ALA A 360 26.36 -3.95 31.08
CA ALA A 360 26.78 -3.89 32.48
C ALA A 360 27.20 -2.47 32.92
N GLN A 361 27.85 -1.70 32.04
CA GLN A 361 28.22 -0.31 32.30
C GLN A 361 26.99 0.57 32.39
N ARG A 362 26.02 0.32 31.50
CA ARG A 362 24.71 0.99 31.51
C ARG A 362 23.99 0.80 32.84
N ASP A 363 23.86 -0.46 33.27
CA ASP A 363 23.14 -0.81 34.48
C ASP A 363 23.84 -0.24 35.73
N THR A 364 25.18 -0.24 35.76
CA THR A 364 25.98 0.38 36.82
C THR A 364 25.74 1.88 36.91
N LEU A 365 25.71 2.58 35.76
CA LEU A 365 25.47 4.02 35.68
C LEU A 365 24.05 4.38 36.13
N ILE A 366 23.04 3.62 35.71
CA ILE A 366 21.64 3.80 36.14
C ILE A 366 21.49 3.52 37.65
N GLN A 367 22.12 2.47 38.16
CA GLN A 367 22.09 2.12 39.59
C GLN A 367 22.75 3.22 40.44
N ALA A 368 23.94 3.69 40.05
CA ALA A 368 24.63 4.78 40.72
C ALA A 368 23.80 6.08 40.71
N ALA A 369 23.13 6.38 39.58
CA ALA A 369 22.20 7.51 39.48
C ALA A 369 21.01 7.36 40.43
N ARG A 370 20.38 6.17 40.50
CA ARG A 370 19.25 5.90 41.41
C ARG A 370 19.64 6.08 42.88
N VAL A 371 20.82 5.62 43.28
CA VAL A 371 21.34 5.77 44.65
C VAL A 371 21.56 7.23 45.03
N ARG A 372 21.92 8.09 44.06
CA ARG A 372 22.23 9.51 44.32
C ARG A 372 21.03 10.44 44.24
N ARG A 373 19.94 10.05 43.56
CA ARG A 373 18.69 10.84 43.49
C ARG A 373 18.11 11.20 44.85
N THR A 374 18.36 10.40 45.87
CA THR A 374 17.86 10.63 47.24
C THR A 374 18.67 11.66 48.03
N ARG A 375 19.81 12.16 47.53
CA ARG A 375 20.72 12.98 48.35
C ARG A 375 20.93 14.44 47.95
N ARG A 376 20.54 14.90 46.75
CA ARG A 376 20.52 16.33 46.36
C ARG A 376 19.81 16.48 45.00
N GLY A 377 18.96 17.51 44.89
CA GLY A 377 17.99 17.68 43.82
C GLY A 377 18.53 17.68 42.38
N CYS A 378 17.65 17.22 41.49
CA CYS A 378 17.60 17.43 40.03
C CYS A 378 18.66 16.79 39.13
N TRP A 379 18.56 15.48 38.87
CA TRP A 379 18.89 14.87 37.57
C TRP A 379 17.99 13.64 37.28
N PHE A 380 17.28 13.64 36.16
CA PHE A 380 16.51 12.49 35.67
C PHE A 380 17.29 11.80 34.54
N LEU A 381 17.73 10.57 34.81
CA LEU A 381 18.12 9.56 33.82
C LEU A 381 16.94 8.60 33.68
N HIS A 382 16.52 8.34 32.45
CA HIS A 382 15.53 7.31 32.13
C HIS A 382 16.21 6.12 31.48
#